data_AF-A0A4P9W867-F1
#
_entry.id   AF-A0A4P9W867-F1
#
_cell.length_a   1.000
_cell.length_b   1.000
_cell.length_c   1.000
_cell.angle_alpha   90.00
_cell.angle_beta   90.00
_cell.angle_gamma   90.00
#
_symmetry.space_group_name_H-M   'P 1'
#
loop_
_entity.id
_entity.type
_entity.pdbx_description
1 polymer ?
#
loop_
_entity_poly.entity_id
_entity_poly.type
_entity_poly.pdbx_seq_one_letter_code
_entity_poly.pdbx_strand_id
1 'polypeptide(L)'
;MSATTQTTRVSTEPPASSKSASTIPTPTRAFHLDAAGITVIVVHAVAALSLALYTPATKTWILTYAIWQLATLGITVGYHRLWSHRAYKATLPLRALLAVMGAMAFQGSIRWWTQRHRLHHR
;
A
#
# COMPACT_ATOMS: atom_id res chain seq x y z
N MET A 1 79.09 4.43 23.77
CA MET A 1 78.19 5.35 23.04
C MET A 1 76.88 4.59 22.81
N SER A 2 75.97 4.68 23.78
CA SER A 2 74.74 3.87 23.81
C SER A 2 73.60 4.67 23.21
N ALA A 3 73.09 4.22 22.06
CA ALA A 3 71.91 4.77 21.42
C ALA A 3 70.65 4.24 22.12
N THR A 4 69.97 5.12 22.87
CA THR A 4 68.67 4.83 23.48
C THR A 4 67.57 5.12 22.47
N THR A 5 67.07 4.09 21.79
CA THR A 5 65.86 4.16 20.96
C THR A 5 64.64 4.21 21.86
N GLN A 6 64.02 5.39 22.00
CA GLN A 6 62.71 5.54 22.65
C GLN A 6 61.60 5.23 21.62
N THR A 7 61.01 4.05 21.74
CA THR A 7 59.79 3.66 21.01
C THR A 7 58.59 4.31 21.70
N THR A 8 58.05 5.38 21.13
CA THR A 8 56.76 5.94 21.56
C THR A 8 55.65 4.96 21.17
N ARG A 9 55.07 4.29 22.17
CA ARG A 9 53.93 3.39 22.00
C ARG A 9 52.69 4.24 21.69
N VAL A 10 52.19 4.18 20.45
CA VAL A 10 50.88 4.71 20.09
C VAL A 10 49.84 3.85 20.81
N SER A 11 49.17 4.42 21.82
CA SER A 11 48.05 3.80 22.52
C SER A 11 46.88 3.66 21.55
N THR A 12 46.63 2.45 21.06
CA THR A 12 45.38 2.13 20.36
C THR A 12 44.27 1.96 21.40
N GLU A 13 43.48 3.00 21.62
CA GLU A 13 42.16 2.82 22.24
C GLU A 13 41.27 2.04 21.27
N PRO A 14 40.55 0.99 21.73
CA PRO A 14 39.54 0.35 20.90
C PRO A 14 38.38 1.33 20.68
N PRO A 15 37.77 1.39 19.48
CA PRO A 15 36.59 2.21 19.30
C PRO A 15 35.49 1.69 20.23
N ALA A 16 35.03 2.54 21.14
CA ALA A 16 33.85 2.30 21.95
C ALA A 16 32.63 2.16 21.01
N SER A 17 32.36 0.91 20.62
CA SER A 17 31.14 0.49 19.96
C SER A 17 29.98 0.63 20.95
N SER A 18 29.48 1.85 21.13
CA SER A 18 28.19 2.05 21.76
C SER A 18 27.14 1.54 20.78
N LYS A 19 26.77 0.27 20.95
CA LYS A 19 25.54 -0.27 20.37
C LYS A 19 24.40 0.51 21.01
N SER A 20 24.03 1.63 20.39
CA SER A 20 22.75 2.27 20.63
C SER A 20 21.69 1.24 20.24
N ALA A 21 21.17 0.53 21.24
CA ALA A 21 20.05 -0.36 21.06
C ALA A 21 18.90 0.50 20.53
N SER A 22 18.62 0.39 19.22
CA SER A 22 17.43 1.00 18.67
C SER A 22 16.25 0.36 19.38
N THR A 23 15.64 1.10 20.29
CA THR A 23 14.38 0.72 20.89
C THR A 23 13.38 0.71 19.73
N ILE A 24 13.11 -0.48 19.18
CA ILE A 24 12.05 -0.65 18.18
C ILE A 24 10.77 -0.19 18.89
N PRO A 25 10.14 0.92 18.49
CA PRO A 25 8.88 1.30 19.09
C PRO A 25 7.90 0.16 18.81
N THR A 26 7.36 -0.43 19.88
CA THR A 26 6.29 -1.42 19.75
C THR A 26 5.14 -0.73 19.02
N PRO A 27 4.70 -1.22 17.84
CA PRO A 27 3.59 -0.60 17.15
C PRO A 27 2.34 -0.80 18.01
N THR A 28 1.96 0.24 18.76
CA THR A 28 0.63 0.34 19.35
C THR A 28 -0.32 0.46 18.17
N ARG A 29 -0.88 -0.66 17.70
CA ARG A 29 -1.97 -0.66 16.73
C ARG A 29 -3.23 -0.17 17.43
N ALA A 30 -3.27 1.11 17.77
CA ALA A 30 -4.55 1.78 17.94
C ALA A 30 -5.24 1.73 16.56
N PHE A 31 -6.48 1.25 16.54
CA PHE A 31 -7.29 1.23 15.33
C PHE A 31 -7.65 2.68 15.01
N HIS A 32 -6.78 3.38 14.29
CA HIS A 32 -7.03 4.74 13.88
C HIS A 32 -8.06 4.73 12.73
N LEU A 33 -9.27 5.18 13.01
CA LEU A 33 -10.28 5.46 11.98
C LEU A 33 -9.78 6.64 11.15
N ASP A 34 -9.14 6.34 10.03
CA ASP A 34 -8.69 7.35 9.07
C ASP A 34 -9.83 7.76 8.13
N ALA A 35 -9.60 8.82 7.35
CA ALA A 35 -10.60 9.33 6.42
C ALA A 35 -11.08 8.26 5.41
N ALA A 36 -10.20 7.33 5.03
CA ALA A 36 -10.55 6.22 4.13
C ALA A 36 -11.52 5.24 4.81
N GLY A 37 -11.22 4.82 6.05
CA GLY A 37 -12.11 3.97 6.84
C GLY A 37 -13.47 4.62 7.09
N ILE A 38 -13.50 5.91 7.44
CA ILE A 38 -14.73 6.67 7.61
C ILE A 38 -15.54 6.72 6.31
N THR A 39 -14.89 6.99 5.18
CA THR A 39 -15.54 7.03 3.86
C THR A 39 -16.23 5.71 3.54
N VAL A 40 -15.54 4.58 3.77
CA VAL A 40 -16.11 3.24 3.56
C VAL A 40 -17.36 3.04 4.42
N ILE A 41 -17.29 3.34 5.72
CA ILE A 41 -18.42 3.16 6.63
C ILE A 41 -19.62 4.00 6.20
N VAL A 42 -19.41 5.29 5.90
CA VAL A 42 -20.49 6.21 5.51
C VAL A 42 -21.16 5.75 4.21
N VAL A 43 -20.39 5.39 3.19
CA VAL A 43 -20.94 4.93 1.90
C VAL A 43 -21.79 3.67 2.07
N HIS A 44 -21.34 2.70 2.87
CA HIS A 44 -22.10 1.47 3.10
C HIS A 44 -23.34 1.70 3.97
N ALA A 45 -23.26 2.58 4.98
CA ALA A 45 -24.41 2.96 5.80
C ALA A 45 -25.51 3.63 4.97
N VAL A 46 -25.14 4.55 4.07
CA VAL A 46 -26.07 5.20 3.15
C VAL A 46 -26.68 4.20 2.16
N ALA A 47 -25.88 3.26 1.64
CA ALA A 47 -26.39 2.22 0.74
C ALA A 47 -27.40 1.30 1.45
N ALA A 48 -27.11 0.88 2.69
CA ALA A 48 -28.01 0.06 3.50
C ALA A 48 -29.32 0.80 3.82
N LEU A 49 -29.22 2.07 4.23
CA LEU A 49 -30.40 2.91 4.48
C LEU A 49 -31.25 3.08 3.21
N SER A 50 -30.60 3.31 2.06
CA SER A 50 -31.30 3.44 0.78
C SER A 50 -32.05 2.15 0.41
N LEU A 51 -31.45 0.99 0.66
CA LEU A 51 -32.09 -0.31 0.41
C LEU A 51 -33.23 -0.61 1.39
N ALA A 52 -33.19 -0.07 2.60
CA ALA A 52 -34.28 -0.19 3.57
C ALA A 52 -35.47 0.71 3.23
N LEU A 53 -35.23 1.86 2.59
CA LEU A 53 -36.26 2.83 2.22
C LEU A 53 -36.84 2.62 0.81
N TYR A 54 -36.08 1.99 -0.09
CA TYR A 54 -36.45 1.86 -1.50
C TYR A 54 -36.10 0.48 -2.06
N THR A 55 -36.96 -0.02 -2.94
CA THR A 55 -36.70 -1.24 -3.71
C THR A 55 -36.04 -0.88 -5.05
N PRO A 56 -34.74 -1.17 -5.26
CA PRO A 56 -34.07 -0.87 -6.51
C PRO A 56 -34.59 -1.73 -7.67
N ALA A 57 -34.67 -1.12 -8.86
CA ALA A 57 -35.03 -1.84 -10.08
C ALA A 57 -33.97 -2.89 -10.44
N THR A 58 -34.35 -3.94 -11.18
CA THR A 58 -33.44 -4.99 -11.66
C THR A 58 -32.23 -4.43 -12.43
N LYS A 59 -32.43 -3.35 -13.19
CA LYS A 59 -31.36 -2.66 -13.93
C LYS A 59 -30.26 -2.11 -13.00
N THR A 60 -30.63 -1.66 -11.79
CA THR A 60 -29.68 -1.17 -10.79
C THR A 60 -28.78 -2.30 -10.29
N TRP A 61 -29.34 -3.48 -10.05
CA TRP A 61 -28.55 -4.66 -9.65
C TRP A 61 -27.57 -5.09 -10.74
N ILE A 62 -28.03 -5.14 -12.00
CA ILE A 62 -27.18 -5.47 -13.15
C ILE A 62 -26.02 -4.48 -13.26
N LEU A 63 -26.31 -3.18 -13.18
CA LEU A 63 -25.29 -2.15 -13.25
C LEU A 63 -24.30 -2.22 -12.09
N THR A 64 -24.79 -2.44 -10.86
CA THR A 64 -23.96 -2.60 -9.65
C THR A 64 -23.01 -3.78 -9.81
N TYR A 65 -23.52 -4.93 -10.24
CA TYR A 65 -22.70 -6.11 -10.51
C TYR A 65 -21.66 -5.84 -11.60
N ALA A 66 -22.05 -5.22 -12.71
CA ALA A 66 -21.12 -4.89 -13.80
C ALA A 66 -19.98 -3.97 -13.33
N ILE A 67 -20.30 -2.91 -12.58
CA ILE A 67 -19.31 -1.99 -12.01
C ILE A 67 -18.36 -2.73 -11.05
N TRP A 68 -18.91 -3.59 -10.19
CA TRP A 68 -18.11 -4.39 -9.25
C TRP A 68 -17.13 -5.32 -9.98
N GLN A 69 -17.58 -5.99 -11.05
CA GLN A 69 -16.71 -6.85 -11.86
C GLN A 69 -15.62 -6.04 -12.58
N LEU A 70 -15.96 -4.88 -13.15
CA LEU A 70 -14.98 -4.01 -13.80
C LEU A 70 -13.93 -3.50 -12.82
N ALA A 71 -14.34 -3.05 -11.63
CA ALA A 71 -13.44 -2.62 -10.57
C ALA A 71 -12.48 -3.74 -10.14
N THR A 72 -13.03 -4.95 -9.95
CA THR A 72 -12.25 -6.13 -9.55
C THR A 72 -11.23 -6.53 -10.61
N LEU A 73 -11.60 -6.49 -11.90
CA LEU A 73 -10.66 -6.70 -13.00
C LEU A 73 -9.57 -5.63 -13.04
N GLY A 74 -9.93 -4.36 -12.83
CA GLY A 74 -8.97 -3.25 -12.77
C GLY A 74 -7.93 -3.43 -11.65
N ILE A 75 -8.32 -3.95 -10.49
CA ILE A 75 -7.40 -4.26 -9.40
C ILE A 75 -6.54 -5.48 -9.71
N THR A 76 -7.16 -6.60 -10.12
CA THR A 76 -6.46 -7.88 -10.28
C THR A 76 -5.56 -7.94 -11.51
N VAL A 77 -6.09 -7.53 -12.66
CA VAL A 77 -5.36 -7.52 -13.93
C VAL A 77 -4.47 -6.28 -14.01
N GLY A 78 -5.01 -5.13 -13.62
CA GLY A 78 -4.27 -3.88 -13.57
C GLY A 78 -3.33 -3.75 -12.37
N TYR A 79 -3.84 -3.20 -11.25
CA TYR A 79 -3.02 -2.74 -10.11
C TYR A 79 -2.05 -3.81 -9.62
N HIS A 80 -2.53 -5.04 -9.52
CA HIS A 80 -1.78 -6.20 -9.06
C HIS A 80 -0.83 -6.74 -10.13
N ARG A 81 -1.32 -7.32 -11.23
CA ARG A 81 -0.46 -8.02 -12.21
C ARG A 81 0.38 -7.07 -13.07
N LEU A 82 -0.23 -6.04 -13.65
CA LEU A 82 0.46 -5.11 -14.55
C LEU A 82 1.42 -4.17 -13.81
N TRP A 83 0.93 -3.42 -12.81
CA TRP A 83 1.75 -2.39 -12.17
C TRP A 83 2.57 -2.88 -10.99
N SER A 84 2.03 -3.76 -10.14
CA SER A 84 2.77 -4.23 -8.96
C SER A 84 3.79 -5.30 -9.32
N HIS A 85 3.36 -6.35 -10.03
CA HIS A 85 4.20 -7.51 -10.36
C HIS A 85 4.83 -7.49 -11.75
N ARG A 86 4.43 -6.55 -12.63
CA ARG A 86 4.95 -6.43 -13.99
C ARG A 86 4.87 -7.76 -14.77
N ALA A 87 3.81 -8.53 -14.56
CA ALA A 87 3.63 -9.86 -15.14
C ALA A 87 3.50 -9.86 -16.68
N TYR A 88 3.13 -8.73 -17.27
CA TYR A 88 3.02 -8.56 -18.71
C TYR A 88 3.20 -7.09 -19.11
N LYS A 89 3.40 -6.84 -20.41
CA LYS A 89 3.43 -5.49 -21.01
C LYS A 89 2.10 -5.23 -21.71
N ALA A 90 1.50 -4.06 -21.45
CA ALA A 90 0.25 -3.63 -22.06
C ALA A 90 0.46 -2.41 -22.97
N THR A 91 -0.31 -2.33 -24.05
CA THR A 91 -0.37 -1.14 -24.90
C THR A 91 -1.02 0.01 -24.14
N LEU A 92 -0.76 1.26 -24.58
CA LEU A 92 -1.30 2.46 -23.94
C LEU A 92 -2.83 2.47 -23.76
N PRO A 93 -3.67 2.07 -24.75
CA PRO A 93 -5.12 2.02 -24.55
C PRO A 93 -5.53 1.03 -23.46
N LEU A 94 -4.92 -0.16 -23.42
CA LEU A 94 -5.20 -1.15 -22.38
C LEU A 94 -4.77 -0.65 -21.00
N ARG A 95 -3.62 0.04 -20.91
CA ARG A 95 -3.16 0.66 -19.66
C ARG A 95 -4.13 1.72 -19.16
N ALA A 96 -4.65 2.56 -20.05
CA ALA A 96 -5.64 3.58 -19.70
C ALA A 96 -6.96 2.94 -19.23
N LEU A 97 -7.46 1.93 -19.97
CA LEU A 97 -8.67 1.20 -19.59
C LEU A 97 -8.55 0.57 -18.20
N LEU A 98 -7.47 -0.17 -17.94
CA LEU A 98 -7.23 -0.80 -16.64
C LEU A 98 -7.02 0.23 -15.52
N ALA A 99 -6.49 1.41 -15.83
CA ALA A 99 -6.31 2.49 -14.85
C ALA A 99 -7.67 3.06 -14.43
N VAL A 100 -8.56 3.32 -15.38
CA VAL A 100 -9.94 3.78 -15.12
C VAL A 100 -10.72 2.73 -14.36
N MET A 101 -10.69 1.47 -14.83
CA MET A 101 -11.35 0.36 -14.14
C MET A 101 -10.83 0.18 -12.71
N GLY A 102 -9.52 0.25 -12.49
CA GLY A 102 -8.95 0.14 -11.15
C GLY A 102 -9.31 1.32 -10.25
N ALA A 103 -9.44 2.54 -10.80
CA ALA A 103 -9.88 3.71 -10.05
C ALA A 103 -11.33 3.58 -9.52
N MET A 104 -12.20 2.84 -10.23
CA MET A 104 -13.56 2.53 -9.76
C MET A 104 -13.59 1.76 -8.43
N ALA A 105 -12.52 1.04 -8.09
CA ALA A 105 -12.43 0.28 -6.85
C ALA A 105 -12.17 1.14 -5.60
N PHE A 106 -11.83 2.42 -5.78
CA PHE A 106 -11.62 3.37 -4.68
C PHE A 106 -10.57 2.96 -3.63
N GLN A 107 -9.56 2.15 -4.01
CA GLN A 107 -8.50 1.65 -3.10
C GLN A 107 -7.24 2.53 -3.07
N GLY A 108 -7.38 3.82 -3.38
CA GLY A 108 -6.27 4.76 -3.54
C GLY A 108 -5.64 4.71 -4.93
N SER A 109 -4.63 5.56 -5.14
CA SER A 109 -3.98 5.70 -6.45
C SER A 109 -3.16 4.47 -6.84
N ILE A 110 -2.97 4.25 -8.15
CA ILE A 110 -2.10 3.19 -8.71
C ILE A 110 -0.75 3.17 -7.99
N ARG A 111 -0.12 4.35 -7.82
CA ARG A 111 1.19 4.48 -7.19
C ARG A 111 1.17 4.03 -5.72
N TRP A 112 0.20 4.51 -4.94
CA TRP A 112 0.09 4.18 -3.52
C TRP A 112 -0.19 2.69 -3.31
N TRP A 113 -1.16 2.15 -4.06
CA TRP A 113 -1.56 0.76 -3.97
C TRP A 113 -0.40 -0.17 -4.34
N THR A 114 0.27 0.10 -5.47
CA THR A 114 1.39 -0.73 -5.96
C THR A 114 2.59 -0.70 -5.01
N GLN A 115 2.90 0.45 -4.42
CA GLN A 115 3.96 0.56 -3.42
C GLN A 115 3.64 -0.30 -2.20
N ARG A 116 2.44 -0.17 -1.64
CA ARG A 116 2.01 -0.96 -0.48
C ARG A 116 1.95 -2.45 -0.77
N HIS A 117 1.45 -2.83 -1.94
CA HIS A 117 1.39 -4.23 -2.36
C HIS A 117 2.78 -4.86 -2.45
N ARG A 118 3.75 -4.13 -3.03
CA ARG A 118 5.15 -4.58 -3.07
C ARG A 118 5.78 -4.67 -1.68
N LEU A 119 5.44 -3.76 -0.76
CA LEU A 119 5.87 -3.82 0.63
C LEU A 119 5.23 -5.01 1.37
N HIS A 120 3.99 -5.36 1.04
CA HIS A 120 3.29 -6.50 1.64
C HIS A 120 3.90 -7.85 1.25
N HIS A 121 4.48 -7.96 0.05
CA HIS A 121 5.15 -9.16 -0.43
C HIS A 121 6.63 -9.27 -0.01
N ARG A 122 7.23 -8.22 0.57
CA ARG A 122 8.59 -8.26 1.12
C ARG A 122 8.58 -8.90 2.49
#